data_AF-A0A1G4RDC2-F1
#
_entry.id   AF-A0A1G4RDC2-F1
#
_cell.length_a   1.000
_cell.length_b   1.000
_cell.length_c   1.000
_cell.angle_alpha   90.00
_cell.angle_beta   90.00
_cell.angle_gamma   90.00
#
_symmetry.space_group_name_H-M   'P 1'
#
loop_
_entity.id
_entity.type
_entity.pdbx_description
1 polymer ?
#
loop_
_entity_poly.entity_id
_entity_poly.type
_entity_poly.pdbx_seq_one_letter_code
_entity_poly.pdbx_strand_id
1 'polypeptide(L)'
;MLKVYGTALCPDCVECKYNLDQNGIEYEDLDITGNLRNLKAFLKLRDHSEVFADAKEKGYIGIPALVLEDGELILDWESYLTGKGIEIVHPSRSGASCGIDGKGC
;
A
#
# COMPACT_ATOMS: atom_id res chain seq x y z
N MET A 1 -14.53 -8.76 0.04
CA MET A 1 -13.69 -8.03 1.01
C MET A 1 -12.38 -7.67 0.34
N LEU A 2 -11.96 -6.40 0.45
CA LEU A 2 -10.64 -5.92 0.01
C LEU A 2 -9.53 -6.70 0.72
N LYS A 3 -8.45 -7.06 0.03
CA LYS A 3 -7.28 -7.70 0.65
C LYS A 3 -6.05 -6.86 0.41
N VAL A 4 -5.20 -6.72 1.42
CA VAL A 4 -3.97 -5.92 1.33
C VAL A 4 -2.78 -6.81 1.67
N TYR A 5 -1.97 -7.13 0.67
CA TYR A 5 -0.67 -7.76 0.90
C TYR A 5 0.36 -6.68 1.19
N GLY A 6 1.08 -6.84 2.30
CA GLY A 6 2.10 -5.88 2.71
C GLY A 6 2.89 -6.34 3.92
N THR A 7 3.58 -5.41 4.56
CA THR A 7 4.30 -5.63 5.83
C THR A 7 4.39 -4.32 6.59
N ALA A 8 4.44 -4.38 7.92
CA ALA A 8 4.72 -3.23 8.77
C ALA A 8 6.15 -2.66 8.57
N LEU A 9 7.03 -3.40 7.89
CA LEU A 9 8.38 -2.94 7.54
C LEU A 9 8.40 -2.00 6.31
N CYS A 10 7.27 -1.84 5.62
CA CYS A 10 7.13 -1.00 4.43
C CYS A 10 6.33 0.27 4.78
N PRO A 11 6.93 1.47 4.73
CA PRO A 11 6.23 2.72 5.02
C PRO A 11 4.95 2.91 4.20
N ASP A 12 4.99 2.64 2.89
CA ASP A 12 3.82 2.78 2.01
C ASP A 12 2.68 1.82 2.42
N CYS A 13 3.00 0.61 2.90
CA CYS A 13 1.99 -0.30 3.43
C CYS A 13 1.33 0.25 4.70
N VAL A 14 2.11 0.88 5.57
CA VAL A 14 1.60 1.50 6.80
C VAL A 14 0.69 2.68 6.46
N GLU A 15 1.10 3.52 5.51
CA GLU A 15 0.30 4.68 5.08
C GLU A 15 -0.99 4.25 4.37
N CYS A 16 -0.92 3.25 3.49
CA CYS A 16 -2.10 2.68 2.84
C CYS A 16 -3.13 2.18 3.88
N LYS A 17 -2.68 1.36 4.84
CA LYS A 17 -3.54 0.83 5.92
C LYS A 17 -4.12 1.94 6.79
N TYR A 18 -3.30 2.93 7.16
CA TYR A 18 -3.77 4.09 7.90
C TYR A 18 -4.92 4.81 7.19
N ASN A 19 -4.79 5.07 5.89
CA ASN A 19 -5.85 5.75 5.13
C ASN A 19 -7.11 4.88 4.98
N LEU A 20 -6.96 3.56 4.81
CA LEU A 20 -8.10 2.63 4.80
C LEU A 20 -8.84 2.66 6.15
N ASP A 21 -8.10 2.57 7.26
CA ASP A 21 -8.64 2.58 8.62
C ASP A 21 -9.37 3.90 8.94
N GLN A 22 -8.75 5.05 8.63
CA GLN A 22 -9.34 6.37 8.88
C GLN A 22 -10.64 6.61 8.11
N ASN A 23 -10.80 5.95 6.96
CA ASN A 23 -12.00 6.06 6.12
C ASN A 23 -12.99 4.90 6.32
N GLY A 24 -12.78 4.05 7.34
CA GLY A 24 -13.69 2.95 7.66
C GLY A 24 -13.80 1.89 6.55
N ILE A 25 -12.77 1.74 5.72
CA ILE A 25 -12.74 0.73 4.66
C ILE A 25 -12.23 -0.58 5.26
N GLU A 26 -13.07 -1.60 5.31
CA GLU A 26 -12.67 -2.92 5.80
C GLU A 26 -11.80 -3.66 4.79
N TYR A 27 -10.74 -4.29 5.29
CA TYR A 27 -9.85 -5.14 4.50
C TYR A 27 -9.29 -6.31 5.31
N GLU A 28 -8.88 -7.36 4.60
CA GLU A 28 -8.08 -8.45 5.13
C GLU A 28 -6.59 -8.05 5.08
N ASP A 29 -5.95 -7.92 6.24
CA ASP A 29 -4.50 -7.66 6.32
C ASP A 29 -3.68 -8.94 6.12
N LEU A 30 -2.92 -9.00 5.03
CA LEU A 30 -2.10 -10.13 4.64
C LEU A 30 -0.62 -9.80 4.78
N ASP A 31 -0.09 -9.88 6.00
CA ASP A 31 1.34 -9.68 6.28
C ASP A 31 2.20 -10.80 5.65
N ILE A 32 3.05 -10.43 4.70
CA ILE A 32 3.93 -11.34 3.97
C ILE A 32 5.26 -11.61 4.69
N THR A 33 5.55 -10.88 5.77
CA THR A 33 6.78 -11.07 6.57
C THR A 33 6.54 -11.92 7.81
N GLY A 34 5.36 -11.82 8.43
CA GLY A 34 4.96 -12.64 9.57
C GLY A 34 4.33 -13.98 9.20
N ASN A 35 3.96 -14.22 7.93
CA ASN A 35 3.26 -15.43 7.52
C ASN A 35 3.66 -15.96 6.13
N LEU A 36 4.32 -17.12 6.10
CA LEU A 36 4.76 -17.77 4.85
C LEU A 36 3.61 -18.21 3.94
N ARG A 37 2.41 -18.48 4.48
CA ARG A 37 1.23 -18.76 3.66
C ARG A 37 0.84 -17.51 2.85
N ASN A 38 0.87 -16.34 3.47
CA ASN A 38 0.57 -15.07 2.83
C ASN A 38 1.66 -14.73 1.80
N LEU A 39 2.94 -14.91 2.16
CA LEU A 39 4.04 -14.75 1.20
C LEU A 39 3.88 -15.65 -0.02
N LYS A 40 3.57 -16.94 0.18
CA LYS A 40 3.35 -17.87 -0.92
C LYS A 40 2.17 -17.44 -1.81
N ALA A 41 1.08 -16.97 -1.22
CA ALA A 41 -0.07 -16.46 -1.97
C ALA A 41 0.29 -15.19 -2.76
N PHE A 42 1.02 -14.27 -2.15
CA PHE A 42 1.52 -13.06 -2.78
C PHE A 42 2.46 -13.37 -3.96
N LEU A 43 3.44 -14.26 -3.79
CA LEU A 43 4.35 -14.66 -4.87
C LEU A 43 3.59 -15.24 -6.07
N LYS A 44 2.56 -16.05 -5.82
CA LYS A 44 1.69 -16.55 -6.90
C LYS A 44 1.03 -15.41 -7.68
N LEU A 45 0.55 -14.37 -7.01
CA LEU A 45 -0.03 -13.18 -7.66
C LEU A 45 1.04 -12.39 -8.43
N ARG A 46 2.17 -12.11 -7.77
CA ARG A 46 3.30 -11.32 -8.32
C ARG A 46 3.90 -11.93 -9.58
N ASP A 47 4.07 -13.24 -9.58
CA ASP A 47 4.77 -13.93 -10.66
C ASP A 47 3.90 -14.05 -11.91
N HIS A 48 2.57 -14.06 -11.77
CA HIS A 48 1.63 -14.34 -12.86
C HIS A 48 0.82 -13.12 -13.34
N SER A 49 0.75 -12.02 -12.58
CA SER A 49 0.03 -10.81 -12.99
C SER A 49 0.96 -9.79 -13.69
N GLU A 50 0.46 -9.21 -14.77
CA GLU A 50 1.16 -8.19 -15.57
C GLU A 50 1.29 -6.84 -14.86
N VAL A 51 0.41 -6.56 -13.89
CA VAL A 51 0.45 -5.34 -13.07
C VAL A 51 1.80 -5.21 -12.33
N PHE A 52 2.47 -6.33 -12.05
CA PHE A 52 3.79 -6.35 -11.43
C PHE A 52 4.96 -6.25 -12.42
N ALA A 53 4.73 -6.13 -13.72
CA ALA A 53 5.80 -6.13 -14.72
C ALA A 53 6.84 -5.03 -14.44
N ASP A 54 6.38 -3.79 -14.25
CA ASP A 54 7.25 -2.64 -13.94
C ASP A 54 7.99 -2.81 -12.61
N ALA A 55 7.27 -3.27 -11.57
CA ALA A 55 7.87 -3.53 -10.26
C ALA A 55 8.98 -4.60 -10.36
N LYS A 56 8.75 -5.69 -11.10
CA LYS A 56 9.73 -6.75 -11.33
C LYS A 56 10.93 -6.24 -12.12
N GLU A 57 10.70 -5.48 -13.19
CA GLU A 57 11.76 -4.90 -14.02
C GLU A 57 12.69 -3.99 -13.21
N LYS A 58 12.13 -3.18 -12.32
CA LYS A 58 12.88 -2.23 -11.48
C LYS A 58 13.40 -2.84 -10.17
N GLY A 59 13.16 -4.12 -9.91
CA GLY A 59 13.61 -4.81 -8.70
C GLY A 59 12.80 -4.49 -7.43
N TYR A 60 11.63 -3.86 -7.56
CA TYR A 60 10.72 -3.59 -6.45
C TYR A 60 9.92 -4.84 -6.05
N ILE A 61 9.49 -4.88 -4.79
CA ILE A 61 8.65 -5.96 -4.25
C ILE A 61 7.23 -5.87 -4.83
N GLY A 62 6.69 -4.65 -5.01
CA GLY A 62 5.31 -4.41 -5.45
C GLY A 62 4.30 -4.50 -4.30
N ILE A 63 4.59 -3.87 -3.16
CA ILE A 63 3.66 -3.75 -2.03
C ILE A 63 3.53 -2.27 -1.63
N PRO A 64 2.38 -1.83 -1.09
CA PRO A 64 1.16 -2.60 -0.84
C PRO A 64 0.49 -3.08 -2.15
N ALA A 65 -0.06 -4.29 -2.13
CA ALA A 65 -0.83 -4.84 -3.25
C ALA A 65 -2.27 -5.08 -2.80
N LEU A 66 -3.19 -4.35 -3.41
CA LEU A 66 -4.62 -4.39 -3.12
C LEU A 66 -5.30 -5.37 -4.09
N VAL A 67 -6.03 -6.33 -3.54
CA VAL A 67 -6.93 -7.20 -4.32
C VAL A 67 -8.36 -6.81 -3.98
N LEU A 68 -9.05 -6.23 -4.96
CA LEU A 68 -10.44 -5.82 -4.84
C LEU A 68 -11.38 -7.03 -4.79
N GLU A 69 -12.65 -6.78 -4.48
CA GLU A 69 -13.64 -7.85 -4.32
C GLU A 69 -13.93 -8.62 -5.62
N ASP A 70 -13.80 -7.95 -6.77
CA ASP A 70 -13.93 -8.53 -8.10
C ASP A 70 -12.65 -9.23 -8.60
N GLY A 71 -11.59 -9.20 -7.79
CA GLY A 71 -10.29 -9.79 -8.11
C GLY A 71 -9.34 -8.87 -8.86
N GLU A 72 -9.72 -7.61 -9.12
CA GLU A 72 -8.80 -6.61 -9.67
C GLU A 72 -7.62 -6.39 -8.70
N LEU A 73 -6.43 -6.23 -9.28
CA LEU A 73 -5.19 -6.04 -8.54
C LEU A 73 -4.62 -4.65 -8.80
N ILE A 74 -4.39 -3.90 -7.72
CA ILE A 74 -3.90 -2.53 -7.76
C ILE A 74 -2.65 -2.40 -6.88
N LEU A 75 -1.61 -1.73 -7.39
CA LEU A 75 -0.40 -1.40 -6.62
C LEU A 75 -0.34 0.08 -6.22
N ASP A 76 -1.03 0.94 -6.96
CA ASP A 76 -1.14 2.36 -6.68
C ASP A 76 -2.36 2.62 -5.77
N TRP A 77 -2.13 2.48 -4.47
CA TRP A 77 -3.16 2.68 -3.46
C TRP A 77 -3.62 4.13 -3.35
N GLU A 78 -2.76 5.10 -3.67
CA GLU A 78 -3.10 6.53 -3.62
C GLU A 78 -4.11 6.87 -4.73
N SER A 79 -3.85 6.44 -5.97
CA SER A 79 -4.80 6.61 -7.07
C SER A 79 -6.13 5.89 -6.81
N TYR A 80 -6.08 4.71 -6.19
CA TYR A 80 -7.30 3.97 -5.82
C TYR A 80 -8.18 4.75 -4.83
N LEU A 81 -7.57 5.29 -3.77
CA LEU A 81 -8.30 6.03 -2.74
C LEU A 81 -8.76 7.42 -3.23
N THR A 82 -7.91 8.16 -3.94
CA THR A 82 -8.30 9.44 -4.56
C THR A 82 -9.41 9.27 -5.59
N GLY A 83 -9.40 8.18 -6.36
CA GLY A 83 -10.49 7.81 -7.27
C GLY A 83 -11.83 7.55 -6.56
N LYS A 84 -11.80 7.24 -5.26
CA LYS A 84 -12.99 7.14 -4.39
C LYS A 84 -13.38 8.46 -3.73
N GLY A 85 -12.68 9.56 -4.04
CA GLY A 85 -12.89 10.87 -3.42
C GLY A 85 -12.29 10.98 -2.01
N ILE A 86 -11.34 10.12 -1.66
CA ILE A 86 -10.66 10.14 -0.36
C ILE A 86 -9.40 10.98 -0.46
N GLU A 87 -9.23 11.90 0.48
CA GLU A 87 -8.00 12.67 0.65
C GLU A 87 -6.91 11.81 1.31
N ILE A 88 -5.71 11.80 0.72
CA ILE A 88 -4.59 10.99 1.22
C ILE A 88 -3.85 11.74 2.32
N VAL A 89 -3.63 11.05 3.43
CA VAL A 89 -2.80 11.51 4.53
C VAL A 89 -1.53 10.68 4.58
N HIS A 90 -0.37 11.34 4.70
CA HIS A 90 0.92 10.70 4.94
C HIS A 90 1.42 11.05 6.35
N PRO A 91 1.07 10.25 7.39
CA PRO A 91 1.46 10.55 8.78
C PRO A 91 2.98 10.62 8.98
N SER A 92 3.74 9.92 8.14
CA SER A 92 5.20 9.96 8.20
C SER A 92 5.80 11.28 7.70
N ARG A 93 5.02 12.07 6.94
CA ARG A 93 5.43 13.37 6.37
C ARG A 93 4.81 14.57 7.09
N SER A 94 3.93 14.35 8.07
CA SER A 94 3.40 15.42 8.91
C SER A 94 4.38 15.75 10.06
N GLY A 95 5.50 16.38 9.73
CA GLY A 95 6.48 16.83 10.72
C GLY A 95 7.78 17.40 10.14
N ALA A 96 7.82 18.73 9.96
CA ALA A 96 8.98 19.59 9.73
C ALA A 96 9.71 19.46 8.38
N SER A 97 9.29 20.30 7.43
CA SER A 97 10.25 20.91 6.52
C SER A 97 10.62 22.27 7.11
N CYS A 98 11.44 22.27 8.17
CA CYS A 98 12.00 23.51 8.71
C CYS A 98 12.65 24.26 7.55
N GLY A 99 12.03 25.36 7.12
CA GLY A 99 12.76 26.39 6.41
C GLY A 99 13.91 26.82 7.33
N ILE A 100 15.13 26.76 6.82
CA ILE A 100 16.36 27.17 7.52
C ILE A 100 16.35 28.66 7.96
N ASP A 101 15.29 29.38 7.60
CA ASP A 101 15.00 30.79 7.87
C ASP A 101 13.85 31.03 8.87
N GLY A 102 13.32 29.98 9.50
CA GLY A 102 12.46 30.13 10.69
C GLY A 102 11.11 30.80 10.43
N LYS A 103 10.58 30.72 9.20
CA LYS A 103 9.18 31.06 8.88
C LYS A 103 8.42 29.81 8.44
N GLY A 104 8.23 28.88 9.37
CA GLY A 104 7.39 27.70 9.16
C GLY A 104 8.09 26.40 9.54
N CYS A 105 7.29 25.49 10.12
CA CYS A 105 7.66 24.28 10.84
C CYS A 105 8.62 23.34 10.13
#